data_AF-A0A9X6RQ46-F1
#
_entry.id   AF-A0A9X6RQ46-F1
#
_cell.length_a   1.000
_cell.length_b   1.000
_cell.length_c   1.000
_cell.angle_alpha   90.00
_cell.angle_beta   90.00
_cell.angle_gamma   90.00
#
_symmetry.space_group_name_H-M   'P 1'
#
loop_
_entity.id
_entity.type
_entity.pdbx_description
1 polymer ?
#
loop_
_entity_poly.entity_id
_entity_poly.type
_entity_poly.pdbx_seq_one_letter_code
_entity_poly.pdbx_strand_id
1 'polypeptide(L)'
;MRPGRLMMVGRCSQPGGVSVYRGWLFAPSVGMSIFPVYLTSSWLRANARRIIITGLILTLGLYFLIGFKSGGARDHSSALYVPVESVASANVILFWTDYFDMDILPAMAFNLSECPVRNCLLTSDRSRLTASAAVVFHGDNLDADDLPPSRDINQLFIFFSLESPFHAGIPNLERHPWPGFFNLTWTYREDSDIFSPYYTSQFHPSQWADRVSAPRTVRRKAAALTMISHCGATSNRDTYIADLQRYFPVDLSGKCGDGLERNIDDYLFYLSFENA
;
A
#
# COMPACT_ATOMS: atom_id res chain seq x y z
N MET A 1 31.55 -16.28 5.51
CA MET A 1 30.49 -16.10 6.52
C MET A 1 30.12 -14.63 6.54
N ARG A 2 28.91 -14.24 6.10
CA ARG A 2 28.44 -12.84 6.15
C ARG A 2 27.67 -12.63 7.47
N PRO A 3 27.82 -11.49 8.18
CA PRO A 3 27.09 -11.20 9.41
C PRO A 3 25.57 -11.14 9.15
N GLY A 4 24.77 -11.40 10.18
CA GLY A 4 23.31 -11.50 10.11
C GLY A 4 22.67 -10.30 9.42
N ARG A 5 21.86 -10.56 8.38
CA ARG A 5 21.06 -9.54 7.69
C ARG A 5 19.87 -9.17 8.55
N LEU A 6 19.54 -7.88 8.62
CA LEU A 6 18.24 -7.45 9.14
C LEU A 6 17.17 -7.73 8.08
N MET A 7 16.22 -8.59 8.45
CA MET A 7 15.00 -8.83 7.67
C MET A 7 13.86 -8.17 8.44
N MET A 8 13.32 -7.07 7.90
CA MET A 8 12.11 -6.45 8.43
C MET A 8 10.92 -6.97 7.63
N VAL A 9 10.24 -7.94 8.22
CA VAL A 9 8.96 -8.46 7.78
C VAL A 9 8.01 -8.27 8.96
N GLY A 10 6.69 -8.27 8.76
CA GLY A 10 5.66 -8.13 9.80
C GLY A 10 5.79 -9.00 11.07
N ARG A 11 6.81 -9.85 11.17
CA ARG A 11 7.42 -10.38 12.40
C ARG A 11 8.94 -10.27 12.29
N CYS A 12 9.61 -9.91 13.38
CA CYS A 12 11.07 -10.02 13.48
C CYS A 12 11.49 -11.48 13.27
N SER A 13 11.94 -11.78 12.06
CA SER A 13 12.44 -13.10 11.70
C SER A 13 13.69 -13.38 12.53
N GLN A 14 13.61 -14.30 13.50
CA GLN A 14 14.79 -14.99 13.99
C GLN A 14 15.45 -15.72 12.81
N PRO A 15 16.79 -15.87 12.76
CA PRO A 15 17.43 -16.69 11.75
C PRO A 15 16.90 -18.13 11.88
N GLY A 16 16.03 -18.57 10.96
CA GLY A 16 15.52 -19.95 10.89
C GLY A 16 14.14 -20.25 11.49
N GLY A 17 13.31 -19.26 11.82
CA GLY A 17 11.98 -19.48 12.43
C GLY A 17 10.81 -19.48 11.44
N VAL A 18 10.05 -20.57 11.40
CA VAL A 18 8.85 -20.71 10.56
C VAL A 18 7.59 -20.22 11.29
N SER A 19 6.67 -19.47 10.65
CA SER A 19 5.46 -18.89 11.26
C SER A 19 4.30 -18.64 10.30
N VAL A 20 3.09 -18.89 10.81
CA VAL A 20 1.78 -19.10 10.14
C VAL A 20 0.86 -17.90 10.34
N TYR A 21 0.01 -17.57 9.35
CA TYR A 21 -1.07 -16.56 9.49
C TYR A 21 -2.45 -17.11 9.10
N ARG A 22 -3.47 -16.75 9.89
CA ARG A 22 -4.91 -16.93 9.58
C ARG A 22 -5.50 -15.56 9.24
N GLY A 23 -6.11 -15.42 8.07
CA GLY A 23 -6.81 -14.21 7.64
C GLY A 23 -8.22 -14.11 8.23
N TRP A 24 -8.71 -12.88 8.41
CA TRP A 24 -10.10 -12.57 8.73
C TRP A 24 -10.71 -11.76 7.58
N LEU A 25 -11.74 -12.32 6.96
CA LEU A 25 -12.67 -11.66 6.04
C LEU A 25 -13.72 -10.91 6.86
N PHE A 26 -14.00 -9.65 6.55
CA PHE A 26 -15.23 -8.99 6.97
C PHE A 26 -15.85 -8.23 5.79
N ALA A 27 -17.05 -8.66 5.40
CA ALA A 27 -18.00 -7.89 4.61
C ALA A 27 -19.01 -7.21 5.54
N PRO A 28 -19.54 -6.03 5.19
CA PRO A 28 -20.82 -5.61 5.73
C PRO A 28 -21.84 -5.35 4.61
N SER A 29 -22.95 -6.09 4.71
CA SER A 29 -24.24 -5.82 4.08
C SER A 29 -25.00 -4.78 4.90
N VAL A 30 -25.54 -3.72 4.27
CA VAL A 30 -26.66 -2.96 4.83
C VAL A 30 -27.64 -2.60 3.72
N GLY A 31 -28.85 -3.14 3.80
CA GLY A 31 -29.98 -2.77 2.96
C GLY A 31 -30.69 -1.54 3.51
N MET A 32 -31.17 -0.68 2.61
CA MET A 32 -31.90 0.54 2.95
C MET A 32 -33.21 0.58 2.15
N SER A 33 -34.32 0.45 2.88
CA SER A 33 -35.69 0.50 2.33
C SER A 33 -36.10 1.95 2.06
N ILE A 34 -36.55 2.25 0.85
CA ILE A 34 -37.07 3.57 0.46
C ILE A 34 -38.60 3.47 0.31
N PHE A 35 -39.34 4.25 1.09
CA PHE A 35 -40.79 4.45 0.89
C PHE A 35 -41.02 5.53 -0.19
N PRO A 36 -41.85 5.29 -1.23
CA PRO A 36 -42.15 6.30 -2.22
C PRO A 36 -43.21 7.28 -1.70
N VAL A 37 -42.86 8.58 -1.67
CA VAL A 37 -43.82 9.68 -1.54
C VAL A 37 -44.31 10.04 -2.95
N TYR A 38 -45.59 9.81 -3.23
CA TYR A 38 -46.20 10.17 -4.52
C TYR A 38 -46.47 11.68 -4.59
N LEU A 39 -45.62 12.42 -5.31
CA LEU A 39 -45.86 13.81 -5.70
C LEU A 39 -46.58 13.86 -7.05
N THR A 40 -47.69 14.60 -7.13
CA THR A 40 -48.51 14.68 -8.35
C THR A 40 -47.84 15.53 -9.44
N SER A 41 -48.02 15.14 -10.71
CA SER A 41 -47.37 15.77 -11.87
C SER A 41 -47.77 17.24 -12.12
N SER A 42 -48.85 17.72 -11.49
CA SER A 42 -49.27 19.13 -11.54
C SER A 42 -48.46 20.01 -10.60
N TRP A 43 -48.16 19.52 -9.38
CA TRP A 43 -47.39 20.27 -8.38
C TRP A 43 -45.92 20.46 -8.81
N LEU A 44 -45.34 19.42 -9.40
CA LEU A 44 -43.97 19.47 -9.96
C LEU A 44 -43.85 20.50 -11.08
N ARG A 45 -44.85 20.62 -11.96
CA ARG A 45 -44.86 21.63 -13.03
C ARG A 45 -45.01 23.04 -12.50
N ALA A 46 -45.87 23.26 -11.50
CA ALA A 46 -46.07 24.58 -10.90
C ALA A 46 -44.82 25.10 -10.15
N ASN A 47 -44.00 24.19 -9.61
CA ASN A 47 -42.83 24.54 -8.78
C ASN A 47 -41.47 24.21 -9.41
N ALA A 48 -41.43 23.70 -10.66
CA ALA A 48 -40.20 23.24 -11.32
C ALA A 48 -39.08 24.28 -11.30
N ARG A 49 -39.38 25.54 -11.61
CA ARG A 49 -38.38 26.64 -11.58
C ARG A 49 -37.83 26.87 -10.17
N ARG A 50 -38.67 26.83 -9.14
CA ARG A 50 -38.23 27.02 -7.75
C ARG A 50 -37.36 25.85 -7.28
N ILE A 51 -37.73 24.62 -7.64
CA ILE A 51 -36.98 23.39 -7.30
C ILE A 51 -35.62 23.36 -8.00
N ILE A 52 -35.55 23.75 -9.27
CA ILE A 52 -34.28 23.81 -10.03
C ILE A 52 -33.35 24.87 -9.42
N ILE A 53 -33.88 26.06 -9.09
CA ILE A 53 -33.08 27.15 -8.51
C ILE A 53 -32.59 26.76 -7.10
N THR A 54 -33.44 26.21 -6.25
CA THR A 54 -33.01 25.76 -4.91
C THR A 54 -32.01 24.60 -5.00
N GLY A 55 -32.19 23.67 -5.95
CA GLY A 55 -31.22 22.60 -6.21
C GLY A 55 -29.85 23.12 -6.67
N LEU A 56 -29.82 24.12 -7.56
CA LEU A 56 -28.57 24.74 -8.03
C LEU A 56 -27.85 25.52 -6.91
N ILE A 57 -28.60 26.24 -6.07
CA ILE A 57 -28.01 26.97 -4.93
C ILE A 57 -27.45 26.00 -3.89
N LEU A 58 -28.17 24.91 -3.58
CA LEU A 58 -27.69 23.90 -2.64
C LEU A 58 -26.48 23.14 -3.16
N THR A 59 -26.43 22.82 -4.46
CA THR A 59 -25.28 22.13 -5.06
C THR A 59 -24.05 23.03 -5.16
N LEU A 60 -24.20 24.30 -5.51
CA LEU A 60 -23.11 25.28 -5.50
C LEU A 60 -22.62 25.58 -4.07
N GLY A 61 -23.54 25.70 -3.10
CA GLY A 61 -23.20 25.87 -1.69
C GLY A 61 -22.48 24.66 -1.12
N LEU A 62 -22.89 23.44 -1.49
CA LEU A 62 -22.21 22.21 -1.11
C LEU A 62 -20.82 22.12 -1.78
N TYR A 63 -20.70 22.51 -3.06
CA TYR A 63 -19.40 22.58 -3.75
C TYR A 63 -18.46 23.60 -3.08
N PHE A 64 -18.98 24.73 -2.61
CA PHE A 64 -18.19 25.74 -1.89
C PHE A 64 -17.75 25.25 -0.50
N LEU A 65 -18.63 24.54 0.23
CA LEU A 65 -18.31 23.92 1.53
C LEU A 65 -17.30 22.76 1.40
N ILE A 66 -17.39 21.97 0.34
CA ILE A 66 -16.41 20.90 0.05
C ILE A 66 -15.10 21.51 -0.46
N GLY A 67 -15.17 22.55 -1.30
CA GLY A 67 -14.00 23.25 -1.86
C GLY A 67 -13.11 23.90 -0.80
N PHE A 68 -13.69 24.39 0.30
CA PHE A 68 -12.92 24.96 1.42
C PHE A 68 -12.21 23.94 2.32
N LYS A 69 -12.48 22.64 2.17
CA LYS A 69 -11.81 21.58 2.96
C LYS A 69 -10.52 21.04 2.33
N SER A 70 -10.12 21.54 1.16
CA SER A 70 -8.98 20.97 0.40
C SER A 70 -7.65 21.69 0.62
N GLY A 71 -7.56 22.59 1.61
CA GLY A 71 -6.32 23.33 1.95
C GLY A 71 -5.85 23.14 3.39
N GLY A 72 -6.39 22.16 4.11
CA GLY A 72 -5.90 21.81 5.45
C GLY A 72 -4.63 20.97 5.32
N ALA A 73 -3.51 21.49 5.82
CA ALA A 73 -2.34 20.67 6.11
C ALA A 73 -2.79 19.43 6.89
N ARG A 74 -2.58 18.24 6.33
CA ARG A 74 -2.91 17.00 6.99
C ARG A 74 -1.91 16.81 8.12
N ASP A 75 -2.33 17.03 9.36
CA ASP A 75 -1.55 16.69 10.54
C ASP A 75 -1.56 15.16 10.71
N HIS A 76 -0.54 14.50 10.14
CA HIS A 76 -0.32 13.05 10.18
C HIS A 76 0.62 12.65 11.34
N SER A 77 0.55 13.35 12.47
CA SER A 77 1.34 13.01 13.67
C SER A 77 0.77 11.76 14.37
N SER A 78 0.87 10.59 13.75
CA SER A 78 0.63 9.31 14.42
C SER A 78 1.94 8.84 15.05
N ALA A 79 1.88 8.30 16.26
CA ALA A 79 3.01 7.57 16.84
C ALA A 79 2.49 6.18 17.21
N LEU A 80 3.11 5.13 16.66
CA LEU A 80 2.81 3.78 17.11
C LEU A 80 3.61 3.53 18.39
N TYR A 81 2.92 3.66 19.52
CA TYR A 81 3.51 3.55 20.85
C TYR A 81 3.70 2.07 21.22
N VAL A 82 4.94 1.59 21.13
CA VAL A 82 5.33 0.34 21.80
C VAL A 82 5.69 0.71 23.25
N PRO A 83 5.16 0.00 24.27
CA PRO A 83 5.41 0.35 25.67
C PRO A 83 6.89 0.12 25.99
N VAL A 84 7.69 1.16 25.87
CA VAL A 84 9.06 1.20 26.42
C VAL A 84 8.92 1.65 27.87
N GLU A 85 9.47 0.86 28.80
CA GLU A 85 9.44 1.15 30.25
C GLU A 85 10.13 2.49 30.61
N SER A 86 10.84 3.12 29.67
CA SER A 86 11.08 4.57 29.68
C SER A 86 11.25 5.13 28.26
N VAL A 87 10.40 6.07 27.87
CA VAL A 87 10.50 6.82 26.58
C VAL A 87 11.86 7.52 26.44
N ALA A 88 12.55 7.79 27.55
CA ALA A 88 13.86 8.44 27.58
C ALA A 88 15.04 7.59 27.05
N SER A 89 14.86 6.28 26.83
CA SER A 89 15.92 5.36 26.37
C SER A 89 15.60 4.64 25.05
N ALA A 90 14.50 5.00 24.39
CA ALA A 90 14.09 4.38 23.14
C ALA A 90 14.92 4.92 21.95
N ASN A 91 15.33 4.04 21.05
CA ASN A 91 15.86 4.42 19.75
C ASN A 91 14.71 4.94 18.89
N VAL A 92 14.74 6.24 18.57
CA VAL A 92 13.69 6.85 17.74
C VAL A 92 14.00 6.60 16.26
N ILE A 93 13.01 6.09 15.54
CA ILE A 93 13.03 5.90 14.08
C ILE A 93 11.96 6.83 13.52
N LEU A 94 12.40 7.85 12.79
CA LEU A 94 11.54 8.86 12.19
C LEU A 94 11.25 8.49 10.74
N PHE A 95 9.98 8.44 10.36
CA PHE A 95 9.55 8.41 8.97
C PHE A 95 9.36 9.85 8.51
N TRP A 96 10.26 10.32 7.65
CA TRP A 96 10.27 11.72 7.21
C TRP A 96 9.15 12.00 6.20
N THR A 97 8.95 11.08 5.27
CA THR A 97 7.92 11.16 4.23
C THR A 97 6.74 10.27 4.58
N ASP A 98 5.59 10.58 3.99
CA ASP A 98 4.45 9.65 3.93
C ASP A 98 4.80 8.40 3.10
N TYR A 99 3.94 7.39 3.18
CA TYR A 99 3.95 6.21 2.32
C TYR A 99 2.81 6.32 1.32
N PHE A 100 3.10 6.74 0.09
CA PHE A 100 2.09 7.20 -0.86
C PHE A 100 1.23 8.31 -0.25
N ASP A 101 -0.09 8.12 -0.16
CA ASP A 101 -1.03 9.09 0.43
C ASP A 101 -1.41 8.74 1.88
N MET A 102 -0.65 7.87 2.54
CA MET A 102 -0.97 7.35 3.87
C MET A 102 0.20 7.42 4.85
N ASP A 103 -0.14 7.49 6.13
CA ASP A 103 0.82 7.27 7.20
C ASP A 103 1.26 5.80 7.17
N ILE A 104 2.57 5.61 7.22
CA ILE A 104 3.19 4.29 7.17
C ILE A 104 3.05 3.54 8.49
N LEU A 105 2.90 4.24 9.62
CA LEU A 105 2.92 3.63 10.96
C LEU A 105 1.77 2.66 11.21
N PRO A 106 0.51 2.94 10.82
CA PRO A 106 -0.57 1.96 10.89
C PRO A 106 -0.34 0.76 9.97
N ALA A 107 0.27 0.96 8.78
CA ALA A 107 0.58 -0.12 7.84
C ALA A 107 1.75 -0.99 8.34
N MET A 108 2.68 -0.38 9.05
CA MET A 108 3.84 -0.98 9.70
C MET A 108 3.56 -1.33 11.16
N ALA A 109 2.33 -1.73 11.51
CA ALA A 109 1.99 -2.22 12.83
C ALA A 109 2.71 -3.54 13.15
N PHE A 110 4.03 -3.44 13.39
CA PHE A 110 4.90 -4.55 13.74
C PHE A 110 4.59 -4.97 15.17
N ASN A 111 4.41 -6.26 15.36
CA ASN A 111 4.42 -6.80 16.71
C ASN A 111 5.88 -6.90 17.20
N LEU A 112 6.38 -5.81 17.80
CA LEU A 112 7.74 -5.78 18.35
C LEU A 112 7.95 -6.76 19.53
N SER A 113 6.88 -7.37 20.07
CA SER A 113 7.03 -8.36 21.15
C SER A 113 7.78 -9.62 20.70
N GLU A 114 7.86 -9.90 19.40
CA GLU A 114 8.63 -11.03 18.85
C GLU A 114 10.07 -10.63 18.46
N CYS A 115 10.42 -9.35 18.61
CA CYS A 115 11.72 -8.82 18.21
C CYS A 115 12.78 -8.98 19.31
N PRO A 116 14.05 -9.27 18.94
CA PRO A 116 15.17 -9.24 19.90
C PRO A 116 15.42 -7.83 20.44
N VAL A 117 15.15 -6.80 19.63
CA VAL A 117 15.25 -5.39 19.99
C VAL A 117 13.84 -4.82 20.05
N ARG A 118 13.46 -4.24 21.19
CA ARG A 118 12.08 -3.77 21.45
C ARG A 118 12.00 -2.31 21.90
N ASN A 119 13.15 -1.70 22.21
CA ASN A 119 13.24 -0.33 22.69
C ASN A 119 13.28 0.66 21.52
N CYS A 120 12.30 0.59 20.62
CA CYS A 120 12.20 1.48 19.46
C CYS A 120 10.91 2.30 19.53
N LEU A 121 11.00 3.58 19.19
CA LEU A 121 9.85 4.46 18.99
C LEU A 121 9.75 4.77 17.50
N LEU A 122 8.65 4.34 16.86
CA LEU A 122 8.35 4.69 15.47
C LEU A 122 7.46 5.93 15.46
N THR A 123 7.82 6.93 14.66
CA THR A 123 7.10 8.21 14.63
C THR A 123 7.22 8.89 13.27
N SER A 124 6.21 9.68 12.91
CA SER A 124 6.22 10.63 11.79
C SER A 124 6.41 12.09 12.28
N ASP A 125 6.57 12.29 13.59
CA ASP A 125 6.76 13.60 14.21
C ASP A 125 8.17 14.15 13.89
N ARG A 126 8.25 14.99 12.87
CA ARG A 126 9.50 15.61 12.40
C ARG A 126 10.21 16.45 13.46
N SER A 127 9.52 16.89 14.52
CA SER A 127 10.17 17.58 15.64
C SER A 127 11.18 16.69 16.37
N ARG A 128 11.09 15.36 16.21
CA ARG A 128 12.01 14.38 16.79
C ARG A 128 13.24 14.11 15.94
N LEU A 129 13.47 14.87 14.86
CA LEU A 129 14.63 14.70 13.99
C LEU A 129 15.93 14.59 14.79
N THR A 130 16.24 15.52 15.69
CA THR A 130 17.51 15.50 16.47
C THR A 130 17.63 14.30 17.41
N ALA A 131 16.51 13.75 17.88
CA ALA A 131 16.48 12.58 18.76
C ALA A 131 16.49 11.24 18.00
N SER A 132 16.37 11.28 16.67
CA SER A 132 16.21 10.09 15.83
C SER A 132 17.55 9.43 15.55
N ALA A 133 17.64 8.13 15.79
CA ALA A 133 18.80 7.32 15.40
C ALA A 133 18.76 6.97 13.90
N ALA A 134 17.57 6.88 13.32
CA ALA A 134 17.36 6.67 11.90
C ALA A 134 16.23 7.54 11.36
N VAL A 135 16.37 7.97 10.11
CA VAL A 135 15.37 8.74 9.35
C VAL A 135 15.08 7.98 8.05
N VAL A 136 13.84 7.55 7.89
CA VAL A 136 13.38 6.73 6.76
C VAL A 136 12.64 7.61 5.76
N PHE A 137 12.95 7.41 4.49
CA PHE A 137 12.33 8.12 3.38
C PHE A 137 11.74 7.12 2.41
N HIS A 138 10.47 7.26 2.10
CA HIS A 138 9.80 6.51 1.06
C HIS A 138 10.14 7.07 -0.31
N GLY A 139 10.67 6.24 -1.21
CA GLY A 139 11.20 6.63 -2.51
C GLY A 139 10.20 7.41 -3.37
N ASP A 140 8.95 6.96 -3.41
CA ASP A 140 7.89 7.58 -4.21
C ASP A 140 7.41 8.94 -3.67
N ASN A 141 7.75 9.27 -2.42
CA ASN A 141 7.40 10.53 -1.77
C ASN A 141 8.62 11.43 -1.53
N LEU A 142 9.74 11.14 -2.19
CA LEU A 142 10.92 12.01 -2.11
C LEU A 142 10.66 13.35 -2.78
N ASP A 143 10.95 14.41 -2.05
CA ASP A 143 10.90 15.77 -2.53
C ASP A 143 12.21 16.48 -2.14
N ALA A 144 12.90 17.03 -3.15
CA ALA A 144 14.18 17.71 -2.97
C ALA A 144 14.03 19.03 -2.20
N ASP A 145 12.83 19.61 -2.19
CA ASP A 145 12.50 20.83 -1.46
C ASP A 145 12.05 20.53 -0.01
N ASP A 146 11.81 19.27 0.33
CA ASP A 146 11.40 18.82 1.68
C ASP A 146 12.41 17.84 2.30
N LEU A 147 13.59 18.38 2.62
CA LEU A 147 14.65 17.63 3.30
C LEU A 147 14.81 18.06 4.76
N PRO A 148 15.32 17.17 5.63
CA PRO A 148 15.68 17.55 6.98
C PRO A 148 16.65 18.73 7.00
N PRO A 149 16.41 19.77 7.81
CA PRO A 149 17.24 20.98 7.84
C PRO A 149 18.67 20.73 8.35
N SER A 150 18.88 19.60 9.03
CA SER A 150 20.19 19.17 9.53
C SER A 150 20.28 17.64 9.52
N ARG A 151 21.50 17.14 9.33
CA ARG A 151 21.84 15.73 9.46
C ARG A 151 22.95 15.57 10.49
N ASP A 152 22.66 14.86 11.58
CA ASP A 152 23.69 14.47 12.53
C ASP A 152 24.47 13.26 12.00
N ILE A 153 25.77 13.21 12.26
CA ILE A 153 26.67 12.16 11.76
C ILE A 153 26.32 10.77 12.30
N ASN A 154 25.63 10.71 13.44
CA ASN A 154 25.19 9.48 14.07
C ASN A 154 23.81 9.00 13.58
N GLN A 155 23.20 9.70 12.61
CA GLN A 155 21.92 9.32 12.03
C GLN A 155 22.08 8.49 10.77
N LEU A 156 21.29 7.43 10.68
CA LEU A 156 21.15 6.64 9.47
C LEU A 156 19.99 7.18 8.63
N PHE A 157 20.30 7.65 7.43
CA PHE A 157 19.29 8.04 6.45
C PHE A 157 19.00 6.82 5.56
N ILE A 158 17.76 6.35 5.55
CA ILE A 158 17.38 5.07 4.95
C ILE A 158 16.45 5.33 3.77
N PHE A 159 16.83 4.86 2.59
CA PHE A 159 15.96 4.84 1.42
C PHE A 159 15.06 3.61 1.49
N PHE A 160 13.75 3.80 1.58
CA PHE A 160 12.76 2.74 1.61
C PHE A 160 11.92 2.76 0.33
N SER A 161 11.84 1.65 -0.39
CA SER A 161 10.90 1.49 -1.50
C SER A 161 10.62 0.03 -1.76
N LEU A 162 9.35 -0.29 -2.00
CA LEU A 162 8.95 -1.58 -2.54
C LEU A 162 8.70 -1.49 -4.05
N GLU A 163 8.60 -0.29 -4.61
CA GLU A 163 8.32 -0.09 -6.03
C GLU A 163 9.54 -0.37 -6.92
N SER A 164 9.27 -0.75 -8.16
CA SER A 164 10.32 -0.94 -9.16
C SER A 164 11.10 0.36 -9.41
N PRO A 165 12.35 0.29 -9.90
CA PRO A 165 13.09 1.44 -10.40
C PRO A 165 12.30 2.40 -11.30
N PHE A 166 11.45 1.85 -12.18
CA PHE A 166 10.68 2.63 -13.13
C PHE A 166 9.53 3.40 -12.46
N HIS A 167 9.01 2.89 -11.33
CA HIS A 167 7.92 3.50 -10.58
C HIS A 167 8.41 4.40 -9.44
N ALA A 168 9.50 4.01 -8.77
CA ALA A 168 10.14 4.76 -7.68
C ALA A 168 10.87 6.05 -8.13
N GLY A 169 10.69 6.49 -9.38
CA GLY A 169 11.28 7.72 -9.89
C GLY A 169 12.81 7.70 -9.99
N ILE A 170 13.44 6.54 -10.22
CA ILE A 170 14.91 6.42 -10.29
C ILE A 170 15.62 7.40 -11.23
N PRO A 171 15.05 7.85 -12.38
CA PRO A 171 15.68 8.90 -13.18
C PRO A 171 15.98 10.19 -12.41
N ASN A 172 15.24 10.45 -11.32
CA ASN A 172 15.45 11.60 -10.45
C ASN A 172 16.46 11.31 -9.34
N LEU A 173 16.63 10.06 -8.89
CA LEU A 173 17.59 9.68 -7.84
C LEU A 173 19.05 9.78 -8.26
N GLU A 174 19.35 9.77 -9.56
CA GLU A 174 20.71 10.00 -10.04
C GLU A 174 21.11 11.49 -10.00
N ARG A 175 20.14 12.38 -9.77
CA ARG A 175 20.37 13.83 -9.73
C ARG A 175 20.52 14.30 -8.30
N HIS A 176 21.23 15.41 -8.12
CA HIS A 176 21.27 16.12 -6.84
C HIS A 176 19.83 16.35 -6.32
N PRO A 177 19.54 16.16 -5.02
CA PRO A 177 20.46 15.98 -3.89
C PRO A 177 20.75 14.52 -3.47
N TRP A 178 20.29 13.53 -4.22
CA TRP A 178 20.21 12.15 -3.72
C TRP A 178 21.54 11.35 -3.71
N PRO A 179 22.50 11.57 -4.64
CA PRO A 179 23.80 10.90 -4.56
C PRO A 179 24.50 11.16 -3.22
N GLY A 180 24.77 10.09 -2.46
CA GLY A 180 25.38 10.17 -1.13
C GLY A 180 24.46 10.61 0.00
N PHE A 181 23.17 10.83 -0.28
CA PHE A 181 22.20 11.24 0.74
C PHE A 181 21.86 10.09 1.70
N PHE A 182 21.61 8.88 1.18
CA PHE A 182 21.23 7.73 1.99
C PHE A 182 22.43 6.90 2.46
N ASN A 183 22.37 6.39 3.68
CA ASN A 183 23.33 5.43 4.24
C ASN A 183 22.95 3.98 3.93
N LEU A 184 21.66 3.66 3.97
CA LEU A 184 21.15 2.30 3.85
C LEU A 184 19.98 2.24 2.87
N THR A 185 19.78 1.06 2.32
CA THR A 185 18.65 0.69 1.45
C THR A 185 17.74 -0.29 2.16
N TRP A 186 16.43 -0.05 2.09
CA TRP A 186 15.38 -0.93 2.58
C TRP A 186 14.41 -1.24 1.44
N THR A 187 14.59 -2.39 0.77
CA THR A 187 13.83 -2.70 -0.46
C THR A 187 13.55 -4.20 -0.62
N TYR A 188 12.78 -4.54 -1.66
CA TYR A 188 12.55 -5.93 -2.07
C TYR A 188 13.77 -6.59 -2.74
N ARG A 189 14.85 -5.86 -3.04
CA ARG A 189 16.05 -6.48 -3.63
C ARG A 189 16.84 -7.22 -2.54
N GLU A 190 17.23 -8.46 -2.81
CA GLU A 190 17.96 -9.31 -1.86
C GLU A 190 19.34 -8.77 -1.45
N ASP A 191 19.90 -7.85 -2.25
CA ASP A 191 21.18 -7.18 -2.00
C ASP A 191 21.04 -5.83 -1.28
N SER A 192 19.83 -5.44 -0.86
CA SER A 192 19.63 -4.28 0.01
C SER A 192 20.13 -4.53 1.43
N ASP A 193 20.45 -3.44 2.15
CA ASP A 193 20.93 -3.51 3.53
C ASP A 193 19.86 -4.07 4.49
N ILE A 194 18.61 -3.70 4.23
CA ILE A 194 17.41 -4.21 4.91
C ILE A 194 16.49 -4.82 3.86
N PHE A 195 16.42 -6.15 3.84
CA PHE A 195 15.58 -6.86 2.89
C PHE A 195 14.12 -6.90 3.34
N SER A 196 13.21 -6.47 2.46
CA SER A 196 11.76 -6.46 2.68
C SER A 196 11.00 -6.85 1.41
N PRO A 197 10.63 -8.13 1.25
CA PRO A 197 9.83 -8.56 0.11
C PRO A 197 8.36 -8.14 0.28
N TYR A 198 7.65 -7.90 -0.83
CA TYR A 198 6.19 -7.63 -0.82
C TYR A 198 5.38 -8.76 -0.20
N TYR A 199 5.81 -10.01 -0.43
CA TYR A 199 5.12 -11.20 0.04
C TYR A 199 6.07 -12.07 0.84
N THR A 200 5.72 -12.29 2.10
CA THR A 200 6.31 -13.35 2.94
C THR A 200 5.22 -14.34 3.34
N SER A 201 4.50 -14.89 2.37
CA SER A 201 3.94 -16.20 2.64
C SER A 201 5.14 -17.13 2.79
N GLN A 202 5.37 -17.62 4.01
CA GLN A 202 6.35 -18.66 4.19
C GLN A 202 5.92 -19.81 3.30
N PHE A 203 6.71 -20.09 2.27
CA PHE A 203 6.48 -21.25 1.44
C PHE A 203 6.56 -22.45 2.37
N HIS A 204 5.41 -23.06 2.66
CA HIS A 204 5.30 -24.27 3.47
C HIS A 204 5.05 -25.43 2.51
N PRO A 205 6.07 -26.17 2.10
CA PRO A 205 5.90 -27.31 1.18
C PRO A 205 4.87 -28.31 1.70
N SER A 206 4.77 -28.47 3.03
CA SER A 206 3.80 -29.35 3.68
C SER A 206 2.35 -28.93 3.49
N GLN A 207 2.05 -27.63 3.37
CA GLN A 207 0.69 -27.15 3.06
C GLN A 207 0.29 -27.40 1.59
N TRP A 208 1.27 -27.66 0.72
CA TRP A 208 1.04 -27.93 -0.69
C TRP A 208 0.86 -29.43 -0.98
N ALA A 209 1.54 -30.30 -0.21
CA ALA A 209 1.46 -31.76 -0.38
C ALA A 209 0.01 -32.28 -0.30
N ASP A 210 -0.83 -31.68 0.55
CA ASP A 210 -2.23 -32.08 0.72
C ASP A 210 -3.20 -31.47 -0.32
N ARG A 211 -2.77 -30.48 -1.12
CA ARG A 211 -3.61 -29.78 -2.11
C ARG A 211 -3.56 -30.38 -3.51
N VAL A 212 -2.69 -31.36 -3.76
CA VAL A 212 -2.48 -31.98 -5.09
C VAL A 212 -3.52 -33.09 -5.40
N SER A 213 -4.44 -33.40 -4.47
CA SER A 213 -5.17 -34.67 -4.47
C SER A 213 -6.62 -34.66 -4.99
N ALA A 214 -7.13 -33.55 -5.54
CA ALA A 214 -8.46 -33.55 -6.18
C ALA A 214 -8.44 -32.92 -7.58
N PRO A 215 -9.01 -33.56 -8.61
CA PRO A 215 -9.20 -32.93 -9.90
C PRO A 215 -10.08 -31.69 -9.74
N ARG A 216 -9.49 -30.50 -9.96
CA ARG A 216 -10.24 -29.25 -10.00
C ARG A 216 -11.13 -29.25 -11.23
N THR A 217 -12.44 -29.33 -11.00
CA THR A 217 -13.42 -29.05 -12.06
C THR A 217 -13.41 -27.55 -12.31
N VAL A 218 -12.96 -27.14 -13.49
CA VAL A 218 -13.01 -25.75 -13.92
C VAL A 218 -14.47 -25.32 -14.02
N ARG A 219 -14.85 -24.28 -13.30
CA ARG A 219 -16.23 -23.78 -13.27
C ARG A 219 -16.49 -22.69 -14.32
N ARG A 220 -15.42 -22.24 -14.99
CA ARG A 220 -15.43 -21.16 -15.99
C ARG A 220 -15.02 -21.67 -17.36
N LYS A 221 -15.47 -20.95 -18.39
CA LYS A 221 -15.03 -21.18 -19.77
C LYS A 221 -13.58 -20.72 -20.00
N ALA A 222 -13.17 -19.66 -19.32
CA ALA A 222 -11.79 -19.21 -19.32
C ALA A 222 -10.94 -20.08 -18.40
N ALA A 223 -9.74 -20.40 -18.87
CA ALA A 223 -8.81 -21.29 -18.18
C ALA A 223 -7.87 -20.52 -17.24
N ALA A 224 -7.56 -19.26 -17.57
CA ALA A 224 -6.75 -18.37 -16.74
C ALA A 224 -7.52 -17.14 -16.29
N LEU A 225 -7.13 -16.61 -15.13
CA LEU A 225 -7.52 -15.31 -14.61
C LEU A 225 -6.29 -14.43 -14.43
N THR A 226 -6.43 -13.15 -14.72
CA THR A 226 -5.49 -12.11 -14.30
C THR A 226 -6.26 -10.90 -13.79
N MET A 227 -5.76 -10.25 -12.74
CA MET A 227 -6.42 -9.15 -12.05
C MET A 227 -5.48 -7.95 -12.04
N ILE A 228 -5.85 -6.89 -12.75
CA ILE A 228 -4.97 -5.76 -13.02
C ILE A 228 -5.72 -4.45 -12.82
N SER A 229 -5.11 -3.57 -12.02
CA SER A 229 -5.64 -2.22 -11.77
C SER A 229 -4.74 -1.08 -12.25
N HIS A 230 -3.49 -1.36 -12.59
CA HIS A 230 -2.55 -0.36 -13.15
C HIS A 230 -2.31 -0.67 -14.62
N CYS A 231 -2.91 0.06 -15.56
CA CYS A 231 -2.82 -0.24 -17.00
C CYS A 231 -1.65 0.52 -17.66
N GLY A 232 -1.14 0.02 -18.79
CA GLY A 232 -0.02 0.64 -19.49
C GLY A 232 1.32 0.34 -18.80
N ALA A 233 1.46 -0.87 -18.27
CA ALA A 233 2.64 -1.33 -17.56
C ALA A 233 3.89 -1.28 -18.46
N THR A 234 4.98 -0.76 -17.90
CA THR A 234 6.27 -0.66 -18.60
C THR A 234 6.91 -2.02 -18.89
N SER A 235 6.52 -3.06 -18.16
CA SER A 235 6.89 -4.46 -18.41
C SER A 235 6.30 -5.05 -19.70
N ASN A 236 5.49 -4.30 -20.46
CA ASN A 236 4.67 -4.80 -21.58
C ASN A 236 3.66 -5.89 -21.19
N ARG A 237 3.35 -6.01 -19.89
CA ARG A 237 2.38 -6.99 -19.39
C ARG A 237 1.06 -6.94 -20.15
N ASP A 238 0.51 -5.76 -20.38
CA ASP A 238 -0.81 -5.61 -21.00
C ASP A 238 -0.81 -6.11 -22.44
N THR A 239 0.25 -5.80 -23.20
CA THR A 239 0.46 -6.32 -24.56
C THR A 239 0.59 -7.84 -24.57
N TYR A 240 1.39 -8.39 -23.65
CA TYR A 240 1.56 -9.84 -23.54
C TYR A 240 0.24 -10.56 -23.25
N ILE A 241 -0.57 -10.03 -22.32
CA ILE A 241 -1.89 -10.60 -21.99
C ILE A 241 -2.83 -10.52 -23.19
N ALA A 242 -2.85 -9.39 -23.90
CA ALA A 242 -3.68 -9.21 -25.09
C ALA A 242 -3.30 -10.18 -26.23
N ASP A 243 -2.01 -10.46 -26.42
CA ASP A 243 -1.54 -11.45 -27.40
C ASP A 243 -1.88 -12.87 -26.95
N LEU A 244 -1.72 -13.19 -25.65
CA LEU A 244 -2.06 -14.49 -25.10
C LEU A 244 -3.56 -14.81 -25.24
N GLN A 245 -4.43 -13.81 -25.04
CA GLN A 245 -5.88 -13.94 -25.19
C GLN A 245 -6.34 -14.42 -26.58
N ARG A 246 -5.51 -14.25 -27.62
CA ARG A 246 -5.81 -14.74 -28.97
C ARG A 246 -5.72 -16.26 -29.10
N TYR A 247 -4.93 -16.90 -28.24
CA TYR A 247 -4.62 -18.33 -28.33
C TYR A 247 -5.07 -19.11 -27.09
N PHE A 248 -5.26 -18.42 -25.97
CA PHE A 248 -5.58 -19.01 -24.68
C PHE A 248 -6.66 -18.19 -23.97
N PRO A 249 -7.74 -18.81 -23.46
CA PRO A 249 -8.85 -18.06 -22.88
C PRO A 249 -8.47 -17.52 -21.48
N VAL A 250 -8.14 -16.24 -21.44
CA VAL A 250 -7.76 -15.49 -20.23
C VAL A 250 -8.84 -14.47 -19.89
N ASP A 251 -9.38 -14.54 -18.68
CA ASP A 251 -10.24 -13.51 -18.11
C ASP A 251 -9.39 -12.40 -17.47
N LEU A 252 -9.57 -11.16 -17.91
CA LEU A 252 -8.96 -9.95 -17.34
C LEU A 252 -9.97 -9.26 -16.42
N SER A 253 -9.65 -9.16 -15.13
CA SER A 253 -10.45 -8.49 -14.08
C SER A 253 -9.71 -7.26 -13.55
N GLY A 254 -10.41 -6.42 -12.78
CA GLY A 254 -9.89 -5.18 -12.21
C GLY A 254 -10.13 -3.97 -13.10
N LYS A 255 -9.51 -2.83 -12.77
CA LYS A 255 -9.70 -1.56 -13.49
C LYS A 255 -9.36 -1.64 -14.98
N CYS A 256 -8.42 -2.51 -15.35
CA CYS A 256 -8.00 -2.69 -16.75
C CYS A 256 -8.81 -3.76 -17.49
N GLY A 257 -9.75 -4.42 -16.80
CA GLY A 257 -10.63 -5.45 -17.34
C GLY A 257 -12.09 -5.09 -17.21
N ASP A 258 -12.90 -6.09 -16.85
CA ASP A 258 -14.34 -5.93 -16.69
C ASP A 258 -14.77 -5.45 -15.29
N GLY A 259 -13.82 -5.20 -14.39
CA GLY A 259 -14.08 -4.77 -13.03
C GLY A 259 -14.80 -5.79 -12.13
N LEU A 260 -15.01 -7.03 -12.60
CA LEU A 260 -15.71 -8.05 -11.82
C LEU A 260 -14.78 -8.73 -10.82
N GLU A 261 -15.19 -8.81 -9.57
CA GLU A 261 -14.53 -9.66 -8.59
C GLU A 261 -14.70 -11.13 -8.97
N ARG A 262 -13.61 -11.89 -8.97
CA ARG A 262 -13.58 -13.29 -9.41
C ARG A 262 -12.84 -14.14 -8.39
N ASN A 263 -13.31 -15.36 -8.19
CA ASN A 263 -12.61 -16.31 -7.33
C ASN A 263 -11.51 -17.03 -8.13
N ILE A 264 -10.26 -16.95 -7.67
CA ILE A 264 -9.10 -17.60 -8.31
C ILE A 264 -9.30 -19.13 -8.38
N ASP A 265 -10.03 -19.72 -7.44
CA ASP A 265 -10.29 -21.17 -7.41
C ASP A 265 -11.22 -21.66 -8.54
N ASP A 266 -11.89 -20.77 -9.26
CA ASP A 266 -12.72 -21.12 -10.42
C ASP A 266 -11.90 -21.35 -11.71
N TYR A 267 -10.61 -21.02 -11.69
CA TYR A 267 -9.69 -21.05 -12.84
C TYR A 267 -8.59 -22.10 -12.65
N LEU A 268 -8.00 -22.57 -13.76
CA LEU A 268 -6.84 -23.47 -13.73
C LEU A 268 -5.54 -22.72 -13.43
N PHE A 269 -5.43 -21.52 -13.98
CA PHE A 269 -4.22 -20.70 -13.90
C PHE A 269 -4.56 -19.30 -13.39
N TYR A 270 -3.61 -18.71 -12.67
CA TYR A 270 -3.61 -17.30 -12.33
C TYR A 270 -2.34 -16.67 -12.90
N LEU A 271 -2.48 -15.60 -13.68
CA LEU A 271 -1.35 -14.91 -14.28
C LEU A 271 -0.96 -13.71 -13.41
N SER A 272 0.20 -13.80 -12.77
CA SER A 272 0.74 -12.83 -11.81
C SER A 272 1.92 -12.06 -12.41
N PHE A 273 1.67 -11.30 -13.48
CA PHE A 273 2.69 -10.48 -14.12
C PHE A 273 2.77 -9.10 -13.46
N GLU A 274 3.99 -8.68 -13.10
CA GLU A 274 4.26 -7.37 -12.51
C GLU A 274 4.16 -6.22 -13.52
N ASN A 275 4.07 -4.99 -13.02
CA ASN A 275 3.95 -3.76 -13.82
C ASN A 275 5.30 -3.23 -14.39
N ALA A 276 6.43 -3.73 -13.90
CA ALA A 276 7.78 -3.36 -14.32
C ALA A 276 8.78 -4.51 -14.09
#